data_AF-A0A554WAZ8-F1
#
_entry.id   AF-A0A554WAZ8-F1
#
_cell.length_a   1.000
_cell.length_b   1.000
_cell.length_c   1.000
_cell.angle_alpha   90.00
_cell.angle_beta   90.00
_cell.angle_gamma   90.00
#
_symmetry.space_group_name_H-M   'P 1'
#
loop_
_entity.id
_entity.type
_entity.pdbx_description
1 polymer ?
#
loop_
_entity_poly.entity_id
_entity_poly.type
_entity_poly.pdbx_seq_one_letter_code
_entity_poly.pdbx_strand_id
1 'polypeptide(L)'
;MTIEPPKRRPPNAGKGRPKGTPNKLTADIKAMIEESLRQAGGASYLLKCATSDDPRIVAAYLRLVEKLLPHHVEGPKDIVVTWEP
;
A
#
# COMPACT_ATOMS: atom_id res chain seq x y z
N MET A 1 3.24 60.36 10.28
CA MET A 1 3.08 59.31 9.25
C MET A 1 3.39 57.98 9.92
N THR A 2 2.37 57.27 10.40
CA THR A 2 2.56 56.02 11.14
C THR A 2 2.70 54.90 10.13
N ILE A 3 3.85 54.22 10.10
CA ILE A 3 4.11 53.10 9.20
C ILE A 3 3.62 51.84 9.91
N GLU A 4 2.53 51.24 9.42
CA GLU A 4 2.07 49.94 9.93
C GLU A 4 3.07 48.83 9.54
N PRO A 5 3.36 47.88 10.45
CA PRO A 5 4.32 46.81 10.16
C PRO A 5 3.78 45.86 9.07
N PRO A 6 4.63 45.35 8.18
CA PRO A 6 4.20 44.50 7.07
C PRO A 6 3.60 43.19 7.60
N LYS A 7 2.38 42.87 7.13
CA LYS A 7 1.65 41.65 7.46
C LYS A 7 2.44 40.41 7.04
N ARG A 8 3.15 39.78 8.00
CA ARG A 8 3.92 38.55 7.77
C ARG A 8 2.98 37.40 7.45
N ARG A 9 3.12 36.79 6.28
CA ARG A 9 2.42 35.54 5.96
C ARG A 9 3.04 34.41 6.78
N PRO A 10 2.25 33.46 7.30
CA PRO A 10 2.80 32.32 8.02
C PRO A 10 3.76 31.52 7.12
N PRO A 11 4.79 30.85 7.68
CA PRO A 11 5.88 30.22 6.92
C PRO A 11 5.44 29.19 5.86
N ASN A 12 4.20 28.71 5.95
CA ASN A 12 3.61 27.70 5.07
C ASN A 12 2.54 28.26 4.12
N ALA A 13 2.28 29.57 4.13
CA ALA A 13 1.36 30.18 3.18
C ALA A 13 1.92 30.04 1.74
N GLY A 14 1.18 29.35 0.86
CA GLY A 14 1.52 29.18 -0.55
C GLY A 14 2.40 27.97 -0.89
N LYS A 15 2.85 27.19 0.10
CA LYS A 15 3.73 26.02 -0.14
C LYS A 15 3.03 24.79 -0.74
N GLY A 16 1.70 24.85 -0.92
CA GLY A 16 0.93 23.70 -1.40
C GLY A 16 1.13 22.46 -0.54
N ARG A 17 0.61 21.33 -1.00
CA ARG A 17 0.82 20.04 -0.35
C ARG A 17 2.16 19.45 -0.82
N PRO A 18 3.05 18.97 0.06
CA PRO A 18 4.31 18.36 -0.35
C PRO A 18 4.05 17.21 -1.34
N LYS A 19 4.86 17.16 -2.41
CA LYS A 19 4.78 16.10 -3.41
C LYS A 19 5.05 14.76 -2.73
N GLY A 20 4.18 13.77 -2.95
CA GLY A 20 4.31 12.43 -2.36
C GLY A 20 3.60 12.24 -1.02
N THR A 21 3.00 13.28 -0.41
CA THR A 21 2.18 13.06 0.79
C THR A 21 0.97 12.16 0.43
N PRO A 22 0.75 11.02 1.10
CA PRO A 22 -0.39 10.13 0.82
C PRO A 22 -1.71 10.82 1.13
N ASN A 23 -2.71 10.79 0.22
CA ASN A 23 -4.01 11.43 0.46
C ASN A 23 -4.59 10.98 1.81
N LYS A 24 -5.00 11.93 2.67
CA LYS A 24 -5.48 11.66 4.03
C LYS A 24 -6.62 10.64 4.02
N LEU A 25 -7.61 10.82 3.16
CA LEU A 25 -8.74 9.90 3.03
C LEU A 25 -8.27 8.47 2.70
N THR A 26 -7.35 8.34 1.75
CA THR A 26 -6.79 7.03 1.35
C THR A 26 -5.96 6.40 2.46
N ALA A 27 -5.21 7.20 3.22
CA ALA A 27 -4.43 6.73 4.37
C ALA A 27 -5.35 6.23 5.50
N ASP A 28 -6.41 6.97 5.81
CA ASP A 28 -7.37 6.62 6.85
C ASP A 28 -8.11 5.31 6.50
N ILE A 29 -8.54 5.16 5.24
CA ILE A 29 -9.16 3.91 4.75
C ILE A 29 -8.19 2.73 4.87
N LYS A 30 -6.91 2.92 4.50
CA LYS A 30 -5.90 1.87 4.63
C LYS A 30 -5.71 1.44 6.08
N ALA A 31 -5.64 2.39 7.01
CA ALA A 31 -5.52 2.11 8.44
C ALA A 31 -6.73 1.31 8.97
N MET A 32 -7.95 1.66 8.55
CA MET A 32 -9.16 0.90 8.91
C MET A 32 -9.13 -0.54 8.38
N ILE A 33 -8.67 -0.74 7.15
CA ILE A 33 -8.54 -2.08 6.55
C ILE A 33 -7.49 -2.90 7.30
N GLU A 34 -6.32 -2.33 7.59
CA GLU A 34 -5.28 -3.00 8.37
C GLU A 34 -5.77 -3.39 9.76
N GLU A 35 -6.47 -2.48 10.45
CA GLU A 35 -7.01 -2.72 11.78
C GLU A 35 -8.10 -3.80 11.78
N SER A 36 -9.03 -3.76 10.83
CA SER A 36 -10.06 -4.80 10.69
C SER A 36 -9.47 -6.17 10.39
N LEU A 37 -8.43 -6.25 9.54
CA LEU A 37 -7.72 -7.49 9.26
C LEU A 37 -7.00 -8.02 10.50
N ARG A 38 -6.39 -7.13 11.30
CA ARG A 38 -5.73 -7.49 12.55
C ARG A 38 -6.73 -8.06 13.57
N GLN A 39 -7.89 -7.43 13.71
CA GLN A 39 -8.97 -7.90 14.60
C GLN A 39 -9.61 -9.20 14.11
N ALA A 40 -9.74 -9.42 12.79
CA ALA A 40 -10.26 -10.67 12.22
C ALA A 40 -9.34 -11.88 12.49
N GLY A 41 -8.10 -11.67 12.93
CA GLY A 41 -7.10 -12.71 13.19
C GLY A 41 -5.92 -12.70 12.21
N GLY A 42 -5.86 -11.72 11.31
CA GLY A 42 -4.77 -11.49 10.36
C GLY A 42 -4.46 -12.75 9.53
N ALA A 43 -3.22 -13.25 9.67
CA ALA A 43 -2.77 -14.44 8.97
C ALA A 43 -3.62 -15.69 9.26
N SER A 44 -4.15 -15.83 10.49
CA SER A 44 -4.99 -16.99 10.85
C SER A 44 -6.35 -16.97 10.14
N TYR A 45 -6.91 -15.79 9.89
CA TYR A 45 -8.13 -15.63 9.09
C TYR A 45 -7.87 -15.98 7.62
N LEU A 46 -6.75 -15.50 7.07
CA LEU A 46 -6.35 -15.81 5.69
C LEU A 46 -6.09 -17.31 5.47
N LEU A 47 -5.51 -18.00 6.46
CA LEU A 47 -5.37 -19.46 6.45
C LEU A 47 -6.73 -20.16 6.39
N LYS A 48 -7.71 -19.71 7.19
CA LYS A 48 -9.09 -20.23 7.12
C LYS A 48 -9.73 -19.97 5.76
N CYS A 49 -9.49 -18.80 5.16
CA CYS A 49 -9.98 -18.50 3.82
C CYS A 49 -9.34 -19.41 2.76
N ALA A 50 -8.05 -19.75 2.90
CA ALA A 50 -7.34 -20.65 2.00
C ALA A 50 -7.85 -22.10 2.05
N THR A 51 -8.27 -22.57 3.24
CA THR A 51 -8.80 -23.92 3.46
C THR A 51 -10.33 -23.98 3.52
N SER A 52 -11.02 -22.92 3.08
CA SER A 52 -12.48 -22.82 3.14
C SER A 52 -13.13 -23.67 2.04
N ASP A 53 -14.26 -24.31 2.34
CA ASP A 53 -15.04 -25.07 1.36
C ASP A 53 -15.83 -24.16 0.40
N ASP A 54 -16.09 -22.90 0.79
CA ASP A 54 -16.76 -21.92 -0.08
C ASP A 54 -15.83 -21.49 -1.25
N PRO A 55 -16.18 -21.80 -2.50
CA PRO A 55 -15.36 -21.45 -3.67
C PRO A 55 -15.15 -19.95 -3.84
N ARG A 56 -16.10 -19.12 -3.38
CA ARG A 56 -16.02 -17.65 -3.50
C ARG A 56 -14.93 -17.09 -2.59
N ILE A 57 -14.81 -17.65 -1.38
CA ILE A 57 -13.80 -17.26 -0.40
C ILE A 57 -12.41 -17.67 -0.90
N VAL A 58 -12.27 -18.90 -1.42
CA VAL A 58 -11.01 -19.38 -2.01
C VAL A 58 -10.61 -18.56 -3.23
N ALA A 59 -11.54 -18.24 -4.12
CA ALA A 59 -11.27 -17.41 -5.30
C ALA A 59 -10.84 -15.98 -4.91
N ALA A 60 -11.46 -15.39 -3.88
CA ALA A 60 -11.04 -14.10 -3.35
C ALA A 60 -9.62 -14.14 -2.75
N TYR A 61 -9.28 -15.21 -2.02
CA TYR A 61 -7.94 -15.43 -1.50
C TYR A 61 -6.89 -15.55 -2.60
N LEU A 62 -7.14 -16.38 -3.63
CA LEU A 62 -6.21 -16.56 -4.75
C LEU A 62 -5.97 -15.26 -5.54
N ARG A 63 -7.00 -14.42 -5.70
CA ARG A 63 -6.84 -13.09 -6.31
C ARG A 63 -5.97 -12.14 -5.48
N LEU A 64 -6.00 -12.25 -4.15
CA LEU A 64 -5.09 -11.50 -3.29
C LEU A 64 -3.65 -11.99 -3.46
N VAL A 65 -3.45 -13.31 -3.55
CA VAL A 65 -2.13 -13.91 -3.82
C VAL A 65 -1.59 -13.43 -5.16
N GLU A 66 -2.40 -13.42 -6.22
CA GLU A 66 -2.01 -12.92 -7.55
C GLU A 66 -1.47 -11.49 -7.50
N LYS A 67 -2.10 -10.60 -6.71
CA LYS A 67 -1.66 -9.20 -6.55
C LYS A 67 -0.41 -9.03 -5.70
N LEU A 68 -0.12 -9.99 -4.82
CA LEU A 68 1.08 -10.02 -3.99
C LEU A 68 2.28 -10.58 -4.76
N LEU A 69 2.04 -11.42 -5.76
CA LEU A 69 3.08 -11.88 -6.65
C LEU A 69 3.63 -10.68 -7.44
N PRO A 70 4.96 -10.48 -7.45
CA PRO A 70 5.55 -9.39 -8.20
C PRO A 70 5.26 -9.58 -9.70
N HIS A 71 4.47 -8.67 -10.27
CA HIS A 71 4.12 -8.69 -11.70
C HIS A 71 5.30 -8.36 -12.62
N HIS A 72 6.40 -7.85 -12.05
CA HIS A 72 7.64 -7.57 -12.77
C HIS A 72 8.82 -8.06 -11.93
N VAL A 73 9.50 -9.11 -12.39
CA VAL A 73 10.81 -9.51 -11.86
C VAL A 73 11.84 -8.61 -12.53
N GLU A 74 12.20 -7.48 -11.90
CA GLU A 74 13.37 -6.71 -12.29
C GLU A 74 14.62 -7.44 -11.79
N GLY A 75 15.09 -8.41 -12.58
CA GLY A 75 16.39 -9.06 -12.40
C GLY A 75 17.31 -8.74 -13.59
N PRO A 76 18.65 -8.70 -13.40
CA PRO A 76 19.58 -8.53 -14.51
C PRO A 76 19.41 -9.66 -15.53
N LYS A 77 19.22 -9.28 -16.80
CA LYS A 77 18.96 -10.16 -17.96
C LYS A 77 20.20 -10.90 -18.47
N ASP A 78 21.05 -11.38 -17.58
CA ASP A 78 22.20 -12.23 -17.95
C ASP A 78 22.09 -13.56 -17.23
N ILE A 79 21.17 -14.42 -17.69
CA ILE A 79 21.12 -15.81 -17.27
C ILE A 79 22.06 -16.58 -18.21
N VAL A 80 23.32 -16.72 -17.81
CA VAL A 80 24.25 -17.66 -18.46
C VAL A 80 23.88 -19.07 -17.98
N VAL A 81 23.12 -19.78 -18.79
CA VAL A 81 22.83 -21.20 -18.57
C VAL A 81 24.01 -22.02 -19.11
N THR A 82 24.95 -22.39 -18.25
CA THR A 82 25.91 -23.45 -18.53
C THR A 82 25.24 -24.80 -18.25
N TRP A 83 24.96 -25.56 -19.31
CA TRP A 83 24.55 -26.95 -19.18
C TRP A 83 25.81 -27.82 -19.19
N GLU A 84 26.08 -28.56 -18.12
CA GLU A 84 27.13 -29.59 -18.10
C GLU A 84 26.53 -30.94 -18.54
N PRO A 85 27.23 -31.68 -19.42
CA PRO A 85 26.75 -32.94 -20.01
C PRO A 85 26.73 -34.15 -19.07
#